data_AF-A0A932J4T2-F1
#
_entry.id   AF-A0A932J4T2-F1
#
_cell.length_a   1.000
_cell.length_b   1.000
_cell.length_c   1.000
_cell.angle_alpha   90.00
_cell.angle_beta   90.00
_cell.angle_gamma   90.00
#
_symmetry.space_group_name_H-M   'P 1'
#
loop_
_entity.id
_entity.type
_entity.pdbx_description
1 polymer ?
#
loop_
_entity_poly.entity_id
_entity_poly.type
_entity_poly.pdbx_seq_one_letter_code
_entity_poly.pdbx_strand_id
1 'polypeptide(L)' 'LYVGDDLYFDVEGAQQAGLRAVWIQRDSNKAIDQRHAHITYEACCSDLHQLYQWLQQDRGKMTVI' A
#
# COMPACT_ATOMS: atom_id res chain seq x y z
N LEU A 1 7.76 5.04 3.52
CA LEU A 1 6.57 4.19 3.32
C LEU A 1 5.37 5.05 3.63
N TYR A 2 4.48 5.22 2.66
CA TYR A 2 3.20 5.90 2.83
C TYR A 2 2.07 4.87 2.79
N VAL A 3 0.98 5.14 3.51
CA VAL A 3 -0.18 4.26 3.58
C VAL A 3 -1.43 5.10 3.39
N GLY A 4 -2.30 4.70 2.48
CA GLY A 4 -3.58 5.35 2.24
C GLY A 4 -4.55 4.46 1.50
N ASP A 5 -5.78 4.92 1.36
CA ASP A 5 -6.89 4.12 0.84
C ASP A 5 -7.29 4.47 -0.60
N ASP A 6 -6.76 5.58 -1.14
CA ASP A 6 -6.98 5.99 -2.53
C ASP A 6 -5.78 5.65 -3.43
N LEU A 7 -5.98 4.81 -4.45
CA LEU A 7 -4.90 4.42 -5.35
C LEU A 7 -4.24 5.62 -6.05
N TYR A 8 -5.01 6.61 -6.48
CA TYR A 8 -4.49 7.74 -7.24
C TYR A 8 -3.84 8.79 -6.34
N PHE A 9 -4.55 9.24 -5.32
CA PHE A 9 -4.07 10.33 -4.46
C PHE A 9 -2.99 9.86 -3.47
N ASP A 10 -3.17 8.69 -2.87
CA ASP A 10 -2.28 8.20 -1.82
C ASP A 10 -1.13 7.37 -2.38
N VAL A 11 -1.45 6.34 -3.15
CA VAL A 11 -0.45 5.35 -3.58
C VAL A 11 0.43 5.92 -4.69
N GLU A 12 -0.17 6.37 -5.80
CA GLU A 12 0.60 6.98 -6.89
C GLU A 12 1.26 8.31 -6.47
N GLY A 13 0.56 9.14 -5.68
CA GLY A 13 1.15 10.35 -5.12
C GLY A 13 2.42 10.07 -4.29
N ALA A 14 2.38 9.06 -3.42
CA ALA A 14 3.56 8.64 -2.65
C ALA A 14 4.69 8.12 -3.55
N GLN A 15 4.37 7.35 -4.59
CA GLN A 15 5.36 6.84 -5.54
C GLN A 15 6.05 7.96 -6.32
N GLN A 16 5.30 8.96 -6.78
CA GLN A 16 5.85 10.14 -7.45
C GLN A 16 6.77 10.95 -6.54
N ALA A 17 6.56 10.89 -5.22
CA ALA A 17 7.44 11.46 -4.21
C ALA A 17 8.64 10.57 -3.84
N GLY A 18 8.83 9.42 -4.51
CA GLY A 18 9.94 8.49 -4.24
C GLY A 18 9.75 7.60 -3.01
N LEU A 19 8.53 7.50 -2.49
CA LEU A 19 8.20 6.64 -1.34
C LEU A 19 7.68 5.27 -1.80
N ARG A 20 7.99 4.25 -1.00
CA ARG A 20 7.21 2.99 -1.01
C ARG A 20 5.78 3.27 -0.54
N ALA A 21 4.80 2.53 -1.05
CA ALA A 21 3.39 2.71 -0.72
C ALA A 21 2.67 1.37 -0.41
N VAL A 22 1.71 1.41 0.51
CA VAL A 22 0.76 0.32 0.82
C VAL A 22 -0.65 0.85 0.66
N TRP A 23 -1.51 0.05 0.03
CA TRP A 23 -2.90 0.40 -0.20
C TRP A 23 -3.81 -0.21 0.88
N ILE A 24 -4.71 0.60 1.45
CA ILE A 24 -5.81 0.14 2.31
C ILE A 24 -7.08 0.01 1.46
N GLN A 25 -7.42 -1.20 1.02
CA GLN A 25 -8.66 -1.48 0.31
C GLN A 25 -9.82 -1.66 1.31
N ARG A 26 -10.46 -0.53 1.68
CA ARG A 26 -11.59 -0.52 2.64
C ARG A 26 -12.80 -1.32 2.16
N ASP A 27 -13.02 -1.37 0.85
CA ASP A 27 -14.07 -2.17 0.22
C ASP A 27 -13.43 -3.22 -0.69
N SER A 28 -13.37 -4.46 -0.21
CA SER A 28 -12.82 -5.60 -0.94
C SER A 28 -13.59 -5.93 -2.22
N ASN A 29 -14.85 -5.49 -2.32
CA ASN A 29 -15.69 -5.71 -3.52
C ASN A 29 -15.52 -4.60 -4.56
N LYS A 30 -14.85 -3.49 -4.21
CA LYS A 30 -14.56 -2.41 -5.14
C LYS A 30 -13.55 -2.88 -6.18
N ALA A 31 -14.00 -3.01 -7.42
CA ALA A 31 -13.12 -3.26 -8.55
C ALA A 31 -12.12 -2.10 -8.70
N ILE A 32 -10.87 -2.42 -9.01
CA ILE A 32 -9.86 -1.43 -9.36
C ILE A 32 -10.26 -0.83 -10.72
N ASP A 33 -10.32 0.50 -10.79
CA ASP A 33 -10.52 1.21 -12.06
C ASP A 33 -9.32 0.94 -12.98
N GLN A 34 -9.57 0.51 -14.22
CA GLN A 34 -8.52 0.17 -15.17
C GLN A 34 -7.56 1.33 -15.46
N ARG A 35 -7.99 2.59 -15.25
CA ARG A 35 -7.13 3.78 -15.32
C ARG A 35 -6.00 3.80 -14.29
N HIS A 36 -6.09 2.96 -13.26
CA HIS A 36 -5.13 2.83 -12.16
C HIS A 36 -4.37 1.51 -12.19
N ALA A 37 -4.49 0.72 -13.28
CA ALA A 37 -3.85 -0.58 -13.40
C ALA A 37 -2.30 -0.52 -13.42
N HIS A 38 -1.72 0.65 -13.71
CA HIS A 38 -0.27 0.88 -13.68
C HIS A 38 0.27 1.12 -12.27
N ILE A 39 -0.59 1.40 -11.29
CA ILE A 39 -0.18 1.72 -9.92
C ILE A 39 0.23 0.43 -9.22
N THR A 40 1.46 0.40 -8.72
CA THR A 40 2.00 -0.71 -7.94
C THR A 40 1.97 -0.38 -6.45
N TYR A 41 1.99 -1.39 -5.58
CA TYR A 41 2.05 -1.20 -4.13
C TYR A 41 2.73 -2.40 -3.47
N GLU A 42 3.38 -2.17 -2.33
CA GLU A 42 4.13 -3.20 -1.60
C GLU A 42 3.20 -4.22 -0.95
N ALA A 43 2.01 -3.78 -0.55
CA ALA A 43 0.94 -4.61 -0.02
C ALA A 43 -0.43 -3.96 -0.23
N CYS A 44 -1.45 -4.81 -0.26
CA CYS A 44 -2.84 -4.41 -0.10
C CYS A 44 -3.33 -4.96 1.25
N CYS A 45 -3.90 -4.11 2.07
CA CYS A 45 -4.48 -4.44 3.36
C CYS A 45 -5.94 -3.99 3.39
N SER A 46 -6.79 -4.73 4.10
CA SER A 46 -8.20 -4.38 4.29
C SER A 46 -8.41 -3.42 5.47
N ASP A 47 -7.52 -3.46 6.46
CA ASP A 47 -7.56 -2.62 7.65
C ASP A 47 -6.16 -2.36 8.27
N LEU A 48 -6.13 -1.58 9.34
CA LEU A 48 -4.90 -1.22 10.06
C LEU A 48 -4.28 -2.39 10.86
N HIS A 49 -5.06 -3.40 11.25
CA HIS A 49 -4.52 -4.57 11.93
C HIS A 49 -3.72 -5.43 10.96
N GLN A 50 -4.24 -5.66 9.75
CA GLN A 50 -3.54 -6.36 8.69
C GLN A 50 -2.27 -5.60 8.27
N LEU A 51 -2.35 -4.27 8.16
CA LEU A 51 -1.18 -3.43 7.94
C LEU A 51 -0.12 -3.62 9.04
N TYR A 52 -0.54 -3.61 10.30
CA TYR A 52 0.37 -3.82 11.43
C TYR A 52 1.06 -5.19 11.35
N GLN A 53 0.30 -6.25 11.05
CA GLN A 53 0.86 -7.59 10.85
C GLN A 53 1.88 -7.61 9.70
N TRP A 54 1.57 -6.97 8.57
CA TRP A 54 2.48 -6.86 7.44
C TRP A 54 3.76 -6.09 7.80
N LEU A 55 3.64 -4.97 8.52
CA LEU A 55 4.80 -4.17 8.96
C LEU A 55 5.73 -4.97 9.86
N GLN A 56 5.19 -5.81 10.75
CA GLN A 56 6.00 -6.67 11.60
C GLN A 56 6.76 -7.74 10.80
N GLN A 57 6.17 -8.25 9.72
CA GLN A 57 6.83 -9.18 8.79
C GLN A 57 7.89 -8.46 7.92
N ASP A 58 7.59 -7.26 7.43
CA ASP A 58 8.51 -6.46 6.60
C ASP A 58 9.76 -6.06 7.40
N ARG A 59 9.59 -5.62 8.65
CA ARG A 59 10.71 -5.31 9.56
C ARG A 59 11.58 -6.53 9.86
N GLY A 60 11.04 -7.74 9.82
CA GLY A 60 11.81 -8.97 9.93
C GLY A 60 12.70 -9.26 8.72
N LYS A 61 12.44 -8.63 7.56
CA LYS A 61 13.25 -8.75 6.34
C LYS A 61 14.32 -7.68 6.22
N MET A 62 14.20 -6.59 6.97
CA MET A 62 15.14 -5.49 6.96
C MET A 62 16.26 -5.75 7.98
N THR A 63 17.16 -6.69 7.65
CA THR A 63 18.42 -6.86 8.38
C THR A 63 19.21 -5.57 8.25
N VAL A 64 19.39 -4.87 9.37
CA VAL A 64 20.34 -3.75 9.48
C VAL A 64 21.74 -4.37 9.37
N ILE A 65 22.39 -4.15 8.23
CA ILE A 65 23.83 -4.39 8.01
C ILE A 65 24.66 -3.31 8.67
#